data_AF-A0A3D0JFN7-F1
#
_entry.id   AF-A0A3D0JFN7-F1
#
_cell.length_a   1.000
_cell.length_b   1.000
_cell.length_c   1.000
_cell.angle_alpha   90.00
_cell.angle_beta   90.00
_cell.angle_gamma   90.00
#
_symmetry.space_group_name_H-M   'P 1'
#
loop_
_entity.id
_entity.type
_entity.pdbx_description
1 polymer ?
#
loop_
_entity_poly.entity_id
_entity_poly.type
_entity_poly.pdbx_seq_one_letter_code
_entity_poly.pdbx_strand_id
1 'polypeptide(L)'
;MAINVAMILPIIIISALVIIGVIIFAYNKRLDKVVKGEVHDIHSNIPEPKTAISTTYQAVLMILVVILVLNLFSMGNKINSLENELNNMKSEAAMSMGEIERKVDELVSANETASIYGYEIYEYDEKGDTAKLRLEVKMNEFTEGAEALVVLKGKRGDTEVKCELANSGLFVGTSSIDVFDDINGAVIKIKNNGTTKIVEDNDFFVEPFCDYYKLVMASGSAGTSTSLFSDKSDFHAEYVYSVENIERIKSVTAVLFVDDVEYERKDITQQVIDGTPVKFEVKGFNKNVVKQLEVEYINGYKSVERSMVQDFENAGDGYNLKIYDANGNIKYELGD
;
A
#
# COMPACT_ATOMS: atom_id res chain seq x y z
N MET A 1 4.40 -31.54 35.57
CA MET A 1 5.58 -32.12 36.26
C MET A 1 6.48 -32.71 35.19
N ALA A 2 7.57 -32.02 34.83
CA ALA A 2 8.45 -32.46 33.73
C ALA A 2 9.25 -33.68 34.18
N ILE A 3 8.99 -34.85 33.58
CA ILE A 3 9.84 -36.01 33.77
C ILE A 3 11.19 -35.67 33.14
N ASN A 4 12.17 -35.38 33.99
CA ASN A 4 13.48 -34.94 33.55
C ASN A 4 14.18 -36.11 32.86
N VAL A 5 14.42 -35.99 31.54
CA VAL A 5 15.10 -37.02 30.74
C VAL A 5 16.46 -37.38 31.35
N ALA A 6 17.11 -36.43 32.04
CA ALA A 6 18.34 -36.64 32.80
C ALA A 6 18.20 -37.60 33.99
N MET A 7 16.99 -37.81 34.54
CA MET A 7 16.73 -38.77 35.62
C MET A 7 16.41 -40.18 35.10
N ILE A 8 15.89 -40.30 33.87
CA ILE A 8 15.56 -41.60 33.27
C ILE A 8 16.78 -42.24 32.60
N LEU A 9 17.65 -41.43 31.98
CA LEU A 9 18.86 -41.92 31.31
C LEU A 9 19.75 -42.81 32.20
N PRO A 10 20.04 -42.45 33.47
CA PRO A 10 20.82 -43.30 34.37
C PRO A 10 20.11 -44.63 34.67
N ILE A 11 18.78 -44.62 34.84
CA ILE A 11 17.99 -45.82 35.13
C ILE A 11 18.03 -46.80 33.95
N ILE A 12 17.96 -46.29 32.72
CA ILE A 12 18.08 -47.10 31.49
C ILE A 12 19.49 -47.67 31.36
N ILE A 13 20.53 -46.86 31.57
CA ILE A 13 21.93 -47.31 31.53
C ILE A 13 22.17 -48.39 32.58
N ILE A 14 21.71 -48.20 33.81
CA ILE A 14 21.83 -49.18 34.90
C ILE A 14 21.10 -50.47 34.53
N SER A 15 19.88 -50.38 34.00
CA SER A 15 19.10 -51.56 33.59
C SER A 15 19.78 -52.33 32.45
N ALA A 16 20.33 -51.63 31.46
CA ALA A 16 21.09 -52.23 30.37
C ALA A 16 22.37 -52.92 30.87
N LEU A 17 23.11 -52.27 31.78
CA LEU A 17 24.31 -52.85 32.41
C LEU A 17 23.98 -54.10 33.24
N VAL A 18 22.86 -54.10 33.97
CA VAL A 18 22.39 -55.28 34.72
C VAL A 18 22.04 -56.41 33.77
N ILE A 19 21.33 -56.14 32.67
CA ILE A 19 20.98 -57.16 31.67
C ILE A 19 22.23 -57.75 31.02
N ILE A 20 23.17 -56.90 30.58
CA ILE A 20 24.45 -57.34 30.01
C ILE A 20 25.24 -58.16 31.04
N GLY A 21 25.28 -57.72 32.30
CA GLY A 21 25.93 -58.43 33.39
C GLY A 21 25.33 -59.82 33.65
N VAL A 22 24.00 -59.93 33.63
CA VAL A 22 23.30 -61.22 33.76
C VAL A 22 23.58 -62.14 32.57
N ILE A 23 23.65 -61.60 31.35
CA ILE A 23 23.99 -62.37 30.14
C ILE A 23 25.43 -62.87 30.22
N ILE A 24 26.40 -62.00 30.56
CA ILE A 24 27.81 -62.37 30.73
C ILE A 24 27.95 -63.42 31.84
N PHE A 25 27.25 -63.24 32.97
CA PHE A 25 27.26 -64.20 34.06
C PHE A 25 26.70 -65.56 33.65
N ALA A 26 25.55 -65.59 32.97
CA ALA A 26 24.93 -66.83 32.48
C ALA A 26 25.82 -67.52 31.44
N TYR A 27 26.45 -66.75 30.53
CA TYR A 27 27.37 -67.26 29.53
C TYR A 27 28.66 -67.82 30.15
N ASN A 28 29.27 -67.10 31.10
CA ASN A 28 30.46 -67.55 31.83
C ASN A 28 30.16 -68.77 32.70
N LYS A 29 29.01 -68.82 33.36
CA LYS A 29 28.56 -70.01 34.11
C LYS A 29 28.39 -71.23 33.20
N ARG A 30 27.97 -71.03 31.95
CA ARG A 30 27.91 -72.09 30.94
C ARG A 30 29.31 -72.54 30.52
N LEU A 31 30.21 -71.60 30.23
CA LEU A 31 31.61 -71.90 29.90
C LEU A 31 32.31 -72.64 31.05
N ASP A 32 32.11 -72.22 32.29
CA ASP A 32 32.73 -72.85 33.47
C ASP A 32 32.23 -74.30 33.66
N LYS A 33 30.95 -74.55 33.41
CA LYS A 33 30.40 -75.93 33.36
C LYS A 33 30.96 -76.76 32.20
N VAL A 34 31.16 -76.15 31.03
CA VAL A 34 31.76 -76.83 29.87
C VAL A 34 33.24 -77.18 30.14
N VAL A 35 34.00 -76.26 30.73
CA VAL A 35 35.42 -76.44 31.05
C VAL A 35 35.64 -77.45 32.18
N LYS A 36 34.73 -77.51 33.16
CA LYS A 36 34.75 -78.53 34.23
C LYS A 36 34.25 -79.91 33.79
N GLY A 37 33.88 -80.07 32.51
CA GLY A 37 33.40 -81.34 31.96
C GLY A 37 32.02 -81.76 32.48
N GLU A 38 31.25 -80.85 33.06
CA GLU A 38 29.95 -81.14 33.72
C GLU A 38 28.74 -81.01 32.78
N VAL A 39 28.95 -80.77 31.48
CA VAL A 39 27.85 -80.71 30.50
C VAL A 39 27.63 -82.09 29.88
N HIS A 40 27.04 -82.98 30.68
CA HIS A 40 26.41 -84.20 30.23
C HIS A 40 24.91 -84.12 30.56
N ASP A 41 24.18 -83.22 29.88
CA ASP A 41 22.80 -83.45 29.44
C ASP A 41 22.18 -82.21 28.78
N ILE A 42 21.30 -82.48 27.82
CA ILE A 42 20.82 -81.59 26.75
C ILE A 42 19.61 -80.74 27.19
N HIS A 43 19.37 -80.61 28.50
CA HIS A 43 18.22 -79.90 29.05
C HIS A 43 18.64 -78.87 30.11
N SER A 44 19.44 -77.88 29.70
CA SER A 44 19.54 -76.66 30.49
C SER A 44 18.26 -75.84 30.31
N ASN A 45 17.54 -75.53 31.39
CA ASN A 45 16.44 -74.53 31.47
C ASN A 45 16.93 -73.08 31.18
N ILE A 46 17.97 -72.93 30.39
CA ILE A 46 18.56 -71.67 29.94
C ILE A 46 18.04 -71.46 28.52
N PRO A 47 17.33 -70.36 28.22
CA PRO A 47 16.74 -70.12 26.91
C PRO A 47 17.76 -70.29 25.77
N GLU A 48 17.36 -70.93 24.67
CA GLU A 48 18.20 -71.03 23.48
C GLU A 48 18.65 -69.63 23.03
N PRO A 49 19.90 -69.47 22.53
CA PRO A 49 20.46 -68.17 22.21
C PRO A 49 19.62 -67.37 21.20
N LYS A 50 18.90 -68.04 20.29
CA LYS A 50 17.99 -67.38 19.34
C LYS A 50 16.80 -66.71 20.03
N THR A 51 16.21 -67.34 21.04
CA THR A 51 15.06 -66.81 21.78
C THR A 51 15.49 -65.65 22.68
N ALA A 52 16.65 -65.76 23.35
CA ALA A 52 17.21 -64.69 24.17
C ALA A 52 17.54 -63.42 23.37
N ILE A 53 18.07 -63.56 22.14
CA ILE A 53 18.35 -62.42 21.25
C ILE A 53 17.04 -61.73 20.81
N SER A 54 16.01 -62.49 20.46
CA SER A 54 14.70 -61.93 20.07
C SER A 54 14.03 -61.16 21.21
N THR A 55 14.04 -61.70 22.43
CA THR A 55 13.48 -61.00 23.61
C THR A 55 14.28 -59.74 23.94
N THR A 56 15.60 -59.78 23.79
CA THR A 56 16.47 -58.60 23.99
C THR A 56 16.16 -57.52 22.95
N TYR A 57 16.00 -57.89 21.68
CA TYR A 57 15.66 -56.96 20.61
C TYR A 57 14.28 -56.29 20.83
N GLN A 58 13.27 -57.06 21.24
CA GLN A 58 11.94 -56.52 21.57
C GLN A 58 11.97 -55.58 22.80
N ALA A 59 12.77 -55.89 23.81
CA ALA A 59 12.94 -55.02 24.98
C ALA A 59 13.60 -53.69 24.60
N VAL A 60 14.64 -53.70 23.76
CA VAL A 60 15.30 -52.49 23.25
C VAL A 60 14.34 -51.65 22.41
N LEU A 61 13.56 -52.29 21.53
CA LEU A 61 12.53 -51.61 20.72
C LEU A 61 11.45 -50.95 21.59
N MET A 62 10.96 -51.62 22.62
CA MET A 62 10.00 -51.03 23.55
C MET A 62 10.58 -49.81 24.27
N ILE A 63 11.85 -49.86 24.70
CA ILE A 63 12.51 -48.70 25.33
C ILE A 63 12.60 -47.53 24.35
N LEU A 64 12.97 -47.77 23.09
CA LEU A 64 13.03 -46.73 22.06
C LEU A 64 11.66 -46.10 21.81
N VAL A 65 10.60 -46.91 21.73
CA VAL A 65 9.22 -46.41 21.56
C VAL A 65 8.80 -45.57 22.77
N VAL A 66 9.11 -46.00 23.99
CA VAL A 66 8.80 -45.23 25.22
C VAL A 66 9.54 -43.88 25.22
N ILE A 67 10.81 -43.85 24.84
CA ILE A 67 11.58 -42.59 24.73
C ILE A 67 10.94 -41.66 23.69
N LEU A 68 10.58 -42.19 22.51
CA LEU A 68 9.91 -41.44 21.46
C LEU A 68 8.58 -40.85 21.94
N VAL A 69 7.75 -41.64 22.61
CA VAL A 69 6.46 -41.19 23.16
C VAL A 69 6.66 -40.12 24.23
N LEU A 70 7.61 -40.30 25.15
CA LEU A 70 7.92 -39.31 26.19
C LEU A 70 8.42 -37.98 25.59
N ASN A 71 9.26 -38.05 24.55
CA ASN A 71 9.71 -36.86 23.84
C ASN A 71 8.56 -36.15 23.12
N LEU A 72 7.64 -36.89 22.49
CA LEU A 72 6.44 -36.33 21.86
C LEU A 72 5.52 -35.65 22.89
N PHE A 73 5.29 -36.26 24.05
CA PHE A 73 4.53 -35.63 25.13
C PHE A 73 5.21 -34.38 25.68
N SER A 74 6.54 -34.39 25.83
CA SER A 74 7.30 -33.22 26.26
C SER A 74 7.20 -32.07 25.25
N MET A 75 7.29 -32.38 23.96
CA MET A 75 7.10 -31.40 22.88
C MET A 75 5.68 -30.85 22.86
N GLY A 76 4.65 -31.68 23.03
CA GLY A 76 3.26 -31.22 23.11
C GLY A 76 3.04 -30.22 24.25
N ASN A 77 3.61 -30.48 25.43
CA ASN A 77 3.53 -29.53 26.55
C ASN A 77 4.25 -28.21 26.27
N LYS A 78 5.40 -28.24 25.57
CA LYS A 78 6.11 -27.03 25.15
C LYS A 78 5.32 -26.25 24.11
N ILE A 79 4.71 -26.94 23.14
CA ILE A 79 3.84 -26.33 22.12
C ILE A 79 2.67 -25.63 22.81
N ASN A 80 1.97 -26.29 23.72
CA ASN A 80 0.86 -25.69 24.47
C ASN A 80 1.31 -24.47 25.31
N SER A 81 2.50 -24.52 25.90
CA SER A 81 3.07 -23.38 26.64
C SER A 81 3.35 -22.20 25.71
N LEU A 82 3.97 -22.48 24.55
CA LEU A 82 4.28 -21.47 23.54
C LEU A 82 3.00 -20.89 22.91
N GLU A 83 1.96 -21.68 22.69
CA GLU A 83 0.66 -21.20 22.20
C GLU A 83 0.01 -20.26 23.21
N ASN A 84 0.09 -20.57 24.51
CA ASN A 84 -0.42 -19.69 25.56
C ASN A 84 0.38 -18.39 25.65
N GLU A 85 1.71 -18.47 25.60
CA GLU A 85 2.58 -17.28 25.54
C GLU A 85 2.28 -16.44 24.30
N LEU A 86 2.11 -17.06 23.14
CA LEU A 86 1.77 -16.37 21.88
C LEU A 86 0.41 -15.67 21.97
N ASN A 87 -0.59 -16.32 22.54
CA ASN A 87 -1.93 -15.72 22.74
C ASN A 87 -1.89 -14.55 23.71
N ASN A 88 -1.11 -14.66 24.80
CA ASN A 88 -0.92 -13.57 25.74
C ASN A 88 -0.19 -12.39 25.08
N MET A 89 0.91 -12.64 24.36
CA MET A 89 1.63 -11.61 23.61
C MET A 89 0.75 -10.95 22.55
N LYS A 90 -0.11 -11.70 21.85
CA LYS A 90 -1.06 -11.15 20.88
C LYS A 90 -2.08 -10.23 21.55
N SER A 91 -2.57 -10.59 22.73
CA SER A 91 -3.49 -9.77 23.52
C SER A 91 -2.82 -8.49 24.03
N GLU A 92 -1.60 -8.59 24.56
CA GLU A 92 -0.79 -7.45 25.00
C GLU A 92 -0.46 -6.49 23.85
N ALA A 93 -0.13 -7.02 22.67
CA ALA A 93 0.11 -6.23 21.47
C ALA A 93 -1.17 -5.49 21.02
N ALA A 94 -2.33 -6.14 21.06
CA ALA A 94 -3.60 -5.50 20.71
C ALA A 94 -3.97 -4.38 21.69
N MET A 95 -3.78 -4.58 23.00
CA MET A 95 -3.99 -3.54 24.01
C MET A 95 -3.02 -2.37 23.82
N SER A 96 -1.74 -2.66 23.58
CA SER A 96 -0.72 -1.62 23.31
C SER A 96 -1.05 -0.82 22.05
N MET A 97 -1.55 -1.47 20.99
CA MET A 97 -1.98 -0.81 19.77
C MET A 97 -3.15 0.14 20.05
N GLY A 98 -4.17 -0.29 20.79
CA GLY A 98 -5.29 0.57 21.16
C GLY A 98 -4.88 1.75 22.05
N GLU A 99 -3.89 1.57 22.94
CA GLU A 99 -3.32 2.67 23.72
C GLU A 99 -2.54 3.66 22.86
N ILE A 100 -1.81 3.18 21.84
CA ILE A 100 -1.10 4.02 20.88
C ILE A 100 -2.11 4.82 20.05
N GLU A 101 -3.13 4.17 19.49
CA GLU A 101 -4.19 4.83 18.72
C GLU A 101 -4.86 5.92 19.55
N ARG A 102 -5.29 5.62 20.77
CA ARG A 102 -5.87 6.62 21.68
C ARG A 102 -4.92 7.78 21.95
N LYS A 103 -3.63 7.52 22.17
CA LYS A 103 -2.63 8.59 22.38
C LYS A 103 -2.38 9.42 21.12
N VAL A 104 -2.41 8.79 19.94
CA VAL A 104 -2.32 9.49 18.66
C VAL A 104 -3.54 10.39 18.49
N ASP A 105 -4.75 9.90 18.73
CA ASP A 105 -5.98 10.70 18.66
C ASP A 105 -5.99 11.85 19.67
N GLU A 106 -5.52 11.60 20.90
CA GLU A 106 -5.37 12.63 21.94
C GLU A 106 -4.33 13.68 21.54
N LEU A 107 -3.21 13.28 20.93
CA LEU A 107 -2.19 14.20 20.44
C LEU A 107 -2.69 14.99 19.23
N VAL A 108 -3.36 14.36 18.28
CA VAL A 108 -3.97 15.04 17.12
C VAL A 108 -5.00 16.05 17.62
N SER A 109 -5.93 15.64 18.50
CA SER A 109 -6.95 16.51 19.08
C SER A 109 -6.38 17.63 19.94
N ALA A 110 -5.28 17.37 20.68
CA ALA A 110 -4.60 18.38 21.50
C ALA A 110 -3.72 19.34 20.68
N ASN A 111 -3.32 18.95 19.47
CA ASN A 111 -2.38 19.72 18.64
C ASN A 111 -3.10 20.45 17.47
N GLU A 112 -4.28 20.01 17.07
CA GLU A 112 -5.20 20.74 16.19
C GLU A 112 -5.79 21.95 16.93
N THR A 113 -4.99 23.02 17.04
CA THR A 113 -5.47 24.30 17.59
C THR A 113 -6.37 25.04 16.60
N ALA A 114 -6.21 24.75 15.30
CA ALA A 114 -7.13 25.13 14.23
C ALA A 114 -6.93 24.22 13.01
N SER A 115 -7.96 24.12 12.17
CA SER A 115 -7.91 23.45 10.87
C SER A 115 -8.74 24.22 9.84
N ILE A 116 -8.42 24.03 8.56
CA ILE A 116 -9.30 24.49 7.48
C ILE A 116 -10.49 23.51 7.43
N TYR A 117 -11.66 23.97 7.86
CA TYR A 117 -12.88 23.17 7.96
C TYR A 117 -13.65 23.11 6.64
N GLY A 118 -13.48 24.11 5.78
CA GLY A 118 -14.14 24.18 4.49
C GLY A 118 -13.51 25.23 3.59
N TYR A 119 -13.66 25.03 2.29
CA TYR A 119 -13.36 26.04 1.29
C TYR A 119 -14.39 26.03 0.17
N GLU A 120 -14.49 27.15 -0.53
CA GLU A 120 -15.37 27.31 -1.68
C GLU A 120 -14.69 28.22 -2.70
N ILE A 121 -14.70 27.81 -3.97
CA ILE A 121 -14.34 28.67 -5.09
C ILE A 121 -15.63 29.04 -5.81
N TYR A 122 -15.99 30.31 -5.83
CA TYR A 122 -17.37 30.73 -6.17
C TYR A 122 -17.48 31.78 -7.27
N GLU A 123 -16.38 32.43 -7.66
CA GLU A 123 -16.41 33.46 -8.71
C GLU A 123 -15.12 33.42 -9.52
N TYR A 124 -15.24 33.41 -10.85
CA TYR A 124 -14.10 33.38 -11.76
C TYR A 124 -14.04 34.64 -12.62
N ASP A 125 -12.91 35.35 -12.56
CA ASP A 125 -12.55 36.41 -13.49
C ASP A 125 -11.75 35.83 -14.66
N GLU A 126 -12.46 35.54 -15.75
CA GLU A 126 -11.89 35.04 -17.01
C GLU A 126 -10.82 35.95 -17.62
N LYS A 127 -10.87 37.26 -17.36
CA LYS A 127 -9.88 38.20 -17.94
C LYS A 127 -8.61 38.29 -17.12
N GLY A 128 -8.74 38.13 -15.81
CA GLY A 128 -7.63 38.20 -14.87
C GLY A 128 -6.96 36.85 -14.60
N ASP A 129 -7.53 35.74 -15.08
CA ASP A 129 -7.14 34.36 -14.72
C ASP A 129 -7.18 34.12 -13.20
N THR A 130 -8.10 34.79 -12.48
CA THR A 130 -8.20 34.65 -11.02
C THR A 130 -9.56 34.17 -10.59
N ALA A 131 -9.60 33.40 -9.51
CA ALA A 131 -10.84 32.98 -8.86
C ALA A 131 -10.92 33.51 -7.42
N LYS A 132 -12.13 33.73 -6.94
CA LYS A 132 -12.40 34.05 -5.53
C LYS A 132 -12.51 32.76 -4.74
N LEU A 133 -11.63 32.66 -3.74
CA LEU A 133 -11.61 31.60 -2.75
C LEU A 133 -12.18 32.14 -1.44
N ARG A 134 -13.12 31.41 -0.86
CA ARG A 134 -13.58 31.55 0.52
C ARG A 134 -13.03 30.40 1.34
N LEU A 135 -12.42 30.71 2.48
CA LEU A 135 -11.89 29.74 3.43
C LEU A 135 -12.61 29.85 4.76
N GLU A 136 -12.86 28.71 5.38
CA GLU A 136 -13.37 28.58 6.73
C GLU A 136 -12.33 27.88 7.61
N VAL A 137 -11.83 28.60 8.62
CA VAL A 137 -10.89 28.06 9.60
C VAL A 137 -11.62 27.89 10.92
N LYS A 138 -11.61 26.67 11.46
CA LYS A 138 -12.23 26.36 12.74
C LYS A 138 -11.14 26.16 13.79
N MET A 139 -11.28 26.86 14.92
CA MET A 139 -10.41 26.74 16.08
C MET A 139 -11.06 25.87 17.15
N ASN A 140 -10.30 24.96 17.73
CA ASN A 140 -10.77 24.10 18.82
C ASN A 140 -10.80 24.86 20.17
N GLU A 141 -9.85 25.76 20.41
CA GLU A 141 -9.85 26.67 21.55
C GLU A 141 -9.75 28.13 21.08
N PHE A 142 -10.72 28.96 21.45
CA PHE A 142 -10.83 30.35 21.01
C PHE A 142 -10.76 31.32 22.20
N THR A 143 -10.10 32.47 21.99
CA THR A 143 -10.15 33.62 22.90
C THR A 143 -10.62 34.82 22.10
N GLU A 144 -11.49 35.62 22.70
CA GLU A 144 -11.99 36.85 22.10
C GLU A 144 -10.83 37.79 21.70
N GLY A 145 -10.87 38.33 20.49
CA GLY A 145 -9.81 39.17 19.92
C GLY A 145 -8.67 38.43 19.21
N ALA A 146 -8.77 37.11 19.01
CA ALA A 146 -7.82 36.38 18.18
C ALA A 146 -7.89 36.81 16.70
N GLU A 147 -6.74 36.83 16.02
CA GLU A 147 -6.61 37.09 14.58
C GLU A 147 -6.14 35.82 13.87
N ALA A 148 -6.72 35.49 12.71
CA ALA A 148 -6.33 34.35 11.89
C ALA A 148 -5.86 34.80 10.49
N LEU A 149 -4.71 34.30 10.07
CA LEU A 149 -4.14 34.50 8.74
C LEU A 149 -3.76 33.13 8.17
N VAL A 150 -4.33 32.77 7.03
CA VAL A 150 -3.93 31.57 6.30
C VAL A 150 -2.95 31.96 5.20
N VAL A 151 -1.87 31.21 5.07
CA VAL A 151 -0.92 31.33 3.96
C VAL A 151 -1.05 30.08 3.11
N LEU A 152 -1.65 30.21 1.94
CA LEU A 152 -1.80 29.15 0.96
C LEU A 152 -0.49 28.98 0.19
N LYS A 153 0.00 27.74 0.07
CA LYS A 153 1.28 27.44 -0.57
C LYS A 153 1.07 27.07 -2.03
N GLY A 154 1.18 28.07 -2.90
CA GLY A 154 1.11 27.91 -4.35
C GLY A 154 2.48 27.68 -4.97
N LYS A 155 2.53 26.95 -6.09
CA LYS A 155 3.75 26.83 -6.93
C LYS A 155 4.21 28.18 -7.49
N ARG A 156 3.29 29.11 -7.74
CA ARG A 156 3.56 30.44 -8.33
C ARG A 156 3.72 31.53 -7.29
N GLY A 157 3.26 31.29 -6.08
CA GLY A 157 3.48 32.17 -4.94
C GLY A 157 2.57 31.84 -3.77
N ASP A 158 3.00 32.28 -2.59
CA ASP A 158 2.17 32.19 -1.40
C ASP A 158 1.03 33.22 -1.48
N THR A 159 -0.20 32.80 -1.18
CA THR A 159 -1.34 33.70 -1.06
C THR A 159 -1.77 33.86 0.40
N GLU A 160 -1.74 35.10 0.89
CA GLU A 160 -2.21 35.43 2.24
C GLU A 160 -3.73 35.68 2.24
N VAL A 161 -4.44 34.97 3.11
CA VAL A 161 -5.87 35.11 3.33
C VAL A 161 -6.11 35.56 4.77
N LYS A 162 -6.49 36.83 4.93
CA LYS A 162 -6.91 37.37 6.23
C LYS A 162 -8.31 36.86 6.54
N CYS A 163 -8.47 36.22 7.69
CA CYS A 163 -9.75 35.66 8.11
C CYS A 163 -10.32 36.49 9.26
N GLU A 164 -11.59 36.85 9.13
CA GLU A 164 -12.35 37.57 10.15
C GLU A 164 -13.20 36.60 10.96
N LEU A 165 -13.42 36.90 12.23
CA LEU A 165 -14.25 36.07 13.11
C LEU A 165 -15.71 36.14 12.63
N ALA A 166 -16.26 35.01 12.18
CA ALA A 166 -17.65 34.91 11.75
C ALA A 166 -18.57 34.40 12.86
N ASN A 167 -18.10 33.44 13.66
CA ASN A 167 -18.80 32.90 14.82
C ASN A 167 -17.77 32.39 15.84
N SER A 168 -18.18 32.08 17.06
CA SER A 168 -17.30 31.58 18.14
C SER A 168 -16.36 30.47 17.65
N GLY A 169 -15.08 30.80 17.48
CA GLY A 169 -14.04 29.89 16.99
C GLY A 169 -14.04 29.61 15.47
N LEU A 170 -14.94 30.20 14.69
CA LEU A 170 -14.98 30.10 13.22
C LEU A 170 -14.52 31.42 12.58
N PHE A 171 -13.47 31.34 11.79
CA PHE A 171 -12.91 32.44 11.03
C PHE A 171 -13.14 32.23 9.54
N VAL A 172 -13.53 33.28 8.83
CA VAL A 172 -13.81 33.24 7.40
C VAL A 172 -12.96 34.27 6.69
N GLY A 173 -12.21 33.83 5.68
CA GLY A 173 -11.40 34.71 4.85
C GLY A 173 -11.76 34.59 3.38
N THR A 174 -11.51 35.64 2.62
CA THR A 174 -11.63 35.61 1.16
C THR A 174 -10.37 36.14 0.51
N SER A 175 -9.98 35.54 -0.62
CA SER A 175 -8.84 36.01 -1.41
C SER A 175 -9.06 35.75 -2.90
N SER A 176 -8.26 36.43 -3.74
CA SER A 176 -8.09 36.09 -5.15
C SER A 176 -6.91 35.14 -5.28
N ILE A 177 -7.12 34.00 -5.93
CA ILE A 177 -6.07 33.05 -6.28
C ILE A 177 -5.93 32.98 -7.80
N ASP A 178 -4.71 32.73 -8.29
CA ASP A 178 -4.47 32.42 -9.72
C ASP A 178 -5.08 31.05 -10.01
N VAL A 179 -5.87 30.95 -11.08
CA VAL A 179 -6.53 29.70 -11.46
C VAL A 179 -5.54 28.62 -11.86
N PHE A 180 -4.35 29.00 -12.34
CA PHE A 180 -3.29 28.08 -12.75
C PHE A 180 -2.22 27.84 -11.68
N ASP A 181 -2.48 28.23 -10.43
CA ASP A 181 -1.60 27.93 -9.31
C ASP A 181 -2.11 26.74 -8.50
N ASP A 182 -1.35 25.64 -8.51
CA ASP A 182 -1.65 24.49 -7.66
C ASP A 182 -1.30 24.83 -6.22
N ILE A 183 -2.32 24.85 -5.35
CA ILE A 183 -2.12 25.09 -3.93
C ILE A 183 -1.96 23.74 -3.25
N ASN A 184 -0.79 23.50 -2.70
CA ASN A 184 -0.45 22.27 -1.99
C ASN A 184 0.11 22.62 -0.61
N GLY A 185 -0.76 22.54 0.38
CA GLY A 185 -0.54 22.90 1.76
C GLY A 185 -1.01 24.31 2.10
N ALA A 186 -1.26 24.51 3.38
CA ALA A 186 -1.57 25.79 3.97
C ALA A 186 -0.91 25.95 5.33
N VAL A 187 -0.62 27.20 5.72
CA VAL A 187 -0.10 27.54 7.04
C VAL A 187 -1.07 28.50 7.73
N ILE A 188 -1.67 28.05 8.82
CA ILE A 188 -2.59 28.84 9.63
C ILE A 188 -1.80 29.53 10.74
N LYS A 189 -1.73 30.86 10.68
CA LYS A 189 -1.12 31.71 11.71
C LYS A 189 -2.21 32.31 12.57
N ILE A 190 -2.16 32.01 13.86
CA ILE A 190 -3.15 32.48 14.84
C ILE A 190 -2.45 33.36 15.84
N LYS A 191 -2.91 34.60 15.98
CA LYS A 191 -2.39 35.53 16.96
C LYS A 191 -3.40 35.70 18.08
N ASN A 192 -3.00 35.36 19.30
CA ASN A 192 -3.83 35.46 20.50
C ASN A 192 -3.00 36.08 21.63
N ASN A 193 -3.47 37.18 22.20
CA ASN A 193 -2.82 37.88 23.33
C ASN A 193 -1.31 38.10 23.16
N GLY A 194 -0.88 38.48 21.95
CA GLY A 194 0.53 38.76 21.63
C GLY A 194 1.39 37.53 21.34
N THR A 195 0.84 36.31 21.43
CA THR A 195 1.52 35.07 21.02
C THR A 195 1.00 34.65 19.64
N THR A 196 1.91 34.28 18.74
CA THR A 196 1.56 33.68 17.45
C THR A 196 1.79 32.17 17.50
N LYS A 197 0.74 31.40 17.23
CA LYS A 197 0.81 29.96 16.96
C LYS A 197 0.77 29.74 15.46
N ILE A 198 1.47 28.71 15.00
CA ILE A 198 1.57 28.32 13.59
C ILE A 198 1.12 26.86 13.51
N VAL A 199 0.15 26.59 12.66
CA VAL A 199 -0.33 25.24 12.34
C VAL A 199 -0.11 25.02 10.85
N GLU A 200 0.47 23.89 10.49
CA GLU A 200 0.65 23.48 9.10
C GLU A 200 -0.44 22.48 8.74
N ASP A 201 -1.14 22.73 7.65
CA ASP A 201 -2.16 21.86 7.07
C ASP A 201 -1.63 21.39 5.71
N ASN A 202 -0.83 20.33 5.74
CA ASN A 202 -0.11 19.83 4.56
C ASN A 202 -1.02 19.02 3.63
N ASP A 203 -2.20 18.62 4.09
CA ASP A 203 -3.18 17.87 3.31
C ASP A 203 -4.17 18.80 2.57
N PHE A 204 -4.11 20.10 2.84
CA PHE A 204 -4.91 21.09 2.11
C PHE A 204 -4.47 21.19 0.65
N PHE A 205 -5.33 20.79 -0.27
CA PHE A 205 -5.04 20.78 -1.70
C PHE A 205 -6.17 21.43 -2.50
N VAL A 206 -5.81 22.33 -3.40
CA VAL A 206 -6.75 23.01 -4.30
C VAL A 206 -6.13 23.15 -5.69
N GLU A 207 -6.85 22.70 -6.71
CA GLU A 207 -6.54 22.88 -8.13
C GLU A 207 -7.66 23.67 -8.81
N PRO A 208 -7.68 25.02 -8.70
CA PRO A 208 -8.79 25.82 -9.22
C PRO A 208 -8.99 25.65 -10.72
N PHE A 209 -7.90 25.41 -11.44
CA PHE A 209 -7.90 25.12 -12.87
C PHE A 209 -8.88 24.00 -13.22
N CYS A 210 -8.81 22.88 -12.49
CA CYS A 210 -9.63 21.70 -12.72
C CYS A 210 -11.12 22.02 -12.58
N ASP A 211 -11.52 23.07 -11.85
CA ASP A 211 -12.91 23.46 -11.70
C ASP A 211 -13.46 24.33 -12.82
N TYR A 212 -12.62 25.14 -13.47
CA TYR A 212 -13.05 26.08 -14.52
C TYR A 212 -12.78 25.61 -15.95
N TYR A 213 -11.76 24.77 -16.11
CA TYR A 213 -11.28 24.25 -17.37
C TYR A 213 -11.17 22.74 -17.27
N LYS A 214 -12.33 22.10 -17.16
CA LYS A 214 -12.43 20.64 -17.06
C LYS A 214 -11.73 20.00 -18.28
N LEU A 215 -10.95 18.97 -17.99
CA LEU A 215 -10.25 18.19 -19.00
C LEU A 215 -11.26 17.34 -19.78
N VAL A 216 -11.05 17.16 -21.08
CA VAL A 216 -11.83 16.21 -21.86
C VAL A 216 -11.37 14.81 -21.48
N MET A 217 -12.19 14.10 -20.71
CA MET A 217 -11.90 12.75 -20.27
C MET A 217 -12.20 11.76 -21.40
N ALA A 218 -11.32 10.78 -21.59
CA ALA A 218 -11.58 9.67 -22.50
C ALA A 218 -11.91 8.42 -21.70
N SER A 219 -13.06 7.83 -22.00
CA SER A 219 -13.45 6.51 -21.52
C SER A 219 -13.46 5.54 -22.69
N GLY A 220 -12.97 4.31 -22.52
CA GLY A 220 -12.95 3.36 -23.63
C GLY A 220 -11.92 2.25 -23.44
N SER A 221 -11.75 1.46 -24.50
CA SER A 221 -10.77 0.39 -24.53
C SER A 221 -9.71 0.67 -25.59
N ALA A 222 -8.47 0.42 -25.20
CA ALA A 222 -7.34 0.31 -26.09
C ALA A 222 -6.80 -1.12 -26.00
N GLY A 223 -6.37 -1.66 -27.13
CA GLY A 223 -5.75 -2.96 -27.20
C GLY A 223 -4.64 -2.98 -28.24
N THR A 224 -3.56 -3.68 -27.90
CA THR A 224 -2.50 -4.03 -28.85
C THR A 224 -2.58 -5.51 -29.17
N SER A 225 -2.41 -5.87 -30.43
CA SER A 225 -2.29 -7.25 -30.88
C SER A 225 -0.95 -7.46 -31.56
N THR A 226 -0.12 -8.33 -31.00
CA THR A 226 1.14 -8.78 -31.59
C THR A 226 0.93 -10.02 -32.43
N SER A 227 1.52 -10.04 -33.63
CA SER A 227 1.55 -11.24 -34.47
C SER A 227 2.66 -12.18 -34.01
N LEU A 228 2.39 -13.49 -33.94
CA LEU A 228 3.39 -14.53 -33.63
C LEU A 228 4.54 -14.60 -34.65
N PHE A 229 4.40 -13.92 -35.80
CA PHE A 229 5.33 -13.98 -36.93
C PHE A 229 5.98 -12.64 -37.26
N SER A 230 5.80 -11.61 -36.42
CA SER A 230 6.33 -10.26 -36.65
C SER A 230 6.63 -9.57 -35.33
N ASP A 231 7.81 -8.94 -35.23
CA ASP A 231 8.19 -8.10 -34.08
C ASP A 231 7.41 -6.77 -34.03
N LYS A 232 6.43 -6.60 -34.94
CA LYS A 232 5.54 -5.44 -35.02
C LYS A 232 4.18 -5.74 -34.42
N SER A 233 3.64 -4.73 -33.75
CA SER A 233 2.32 -4.75 -33.13
C SER A 233 1.31 -3.99 -33.98
N ASP A 234 0.04 -4.38 -33.89
CA ASP A 234 -1.10 -3.59 -34.35
C ASP A 234 -1.80 -2.98 -33.13
N PHE A 235 -2.32 -1.77 -33.28
CA PHE A 235 -3.02 -1.04 -32.23
C PHE A 235 -4.44 -0.72 -32.68
N HIS A 236 -5.39 -0.99 -31.80
CA HIS A 236 -6.81 -0.71 -32.00
C HIS A 236 -7.35 -0.05 -30.73
N ALA A 237 -7.96 1.12 -30.86
CA ALA A 237 -8.64 1.76 -29.76
C ALA A 237 -9.97 2.35 -30.17
N GLU A 238 -10.91 2.34 -29.23
CA GLU A 238 -12.21 2.96 -29.34
C GLU A 238 -12.48 3.74 -28.05
N TYR A 239 -12.56 5.07 -28.18
CA TYR A 239 -12.74 5.98 -27.05
C TYR A 239 -14.02 6.79 -27.22
N VAL A 240 -14.82 6.85 -26.17
CA VAL A 240 -15.88 7.85 -25.98
C VAL A 240 -15.31 8.97 -25.12
N TYR A 241 -15.27 10.16 -25.69
CA TYR A 241 -14.79 11.35 -25.00
C TYR A 241 -15.96 12.09 -24.36
N SER A 242 -15.77 12.53 -23.14
CA SER A 242 -16.75 13.28 -22.36
C SER A 242 -16.11 14.50 -21.73
N VAL A 243 -16.86 15.59 -21.64
CA VAL A 243 -16.39 16.82 -21.02
C VAL A 243 -17.53 17.54 -20.33
N GLU A 244 -17.23 18.05 -19.15
CA GLU A 244 -18.12 18.95 -18.44
C GLU A 244 -18.00 20.35 -19.06
N ASN A 245 -19.12 21.07 -19.18
CA ASN A 245 -19.20 22.41 -19.79
C ASN A 245 -18.83 22.44 -21.28
N ILE A 246 -19.43 21.55 -22.09
CA ILE A 246 -19.23 21.47 -23.54
C ILE A 246 -19.45 22.82 -24.25
N GLU A 247 -20.30 23.69 -23.71
CA GLU A 247 -20.58 25.03 -24.23
C GLU A 247 -19.39 25.99 -24.17
N ARG A 248 -18.33 25.67 -23.42
CA ARG A 248 -17.08 26.43 -23.36
C ARG A 248 -16.05 25.98 -24.38
N ILE A 249 -16.30 24.86 -25.06
CA ILE A 249 -15.37 24.25 -26.01
C ILE A 249 -15.66 24.78 -27.41
N LYS A 250 -14.59 25.22 -28.07
CA LYS A 250 -14.60 25.65 -29.45
C LYS A 250 -14.28 24.49 -30.39
N SER A 251 -13.28 23.67 -30.07
CA SER A 251 -12.95 22.47 -30.83
C SER A 251 -12.18 21.46 -29.98
N VAL A 252 -12.27 20.20 -30.37
CA VAL A 252 -11.50 19.09 -29.80
C VAL A 252 -10.82 18.32 -30.93
N THR A 253 -9.52 18.17 -30.85
CA THR A 253 -8.71 17.41 -31.81
C THR A 253 -7.98 16.28 -31.10
N ALA A 254 -8.19 15.05 -31.55
CA ALA A 254 -7.41 13.91 -31.10
C ALA A 254 -6.31 13.60 -32.11
N VAL A 255 -5.09 13.45 -31.60
CA VAL A 255 -3.88 13.18 -32.38
C VAL A 255 -3.25 11.91 -31.86
N LEU A 256 -2.86 11.03 -32.77
CA LEU A 256 -2.16 9.80 -32.46
C LEU A 256 -0.73 9.92 -32.96
N PHE A 257 0.23 9.65 -32.09
CA PHE A 257 1.64 9.57 -32.41
C PHE A 257 2.10 8.11 -32.34
N VAL A 258 2.90 7.71 -33.33
CA VAL A 258 3.52 6.39 -33.38
C VAL A 258 5.02 6.61 -33.52
N ASP A 259 5.79 6.11 -32.55
CA ASP A 259 7.24 6.31 -32.46
C ASP A 259 7.63 7.81 -32.61
N ASP A 260 6.89 8.68 -31.91
CA ASP A 260 7.03 10.15 -31.89
C ASP A 260 6.71 10.90 -33.21
N VAL A 261 6.16 10.20 -34.21
CA VAL A 261 5.69 10.80 -35.45
C VAL A 261 4.17 10.91 -35.41
N GLU A 262 3.62 12.08 -35.77
CA GLU A 262 2.17 12.25 -35.95
C GLU A 262 1.68 11.26 -37.01
N TYR A 263 0.86 10.31 -36.59
CA TYR A 263 0.30 9.26 -37.43
C TYR A 263 -1.07 9.67 -37.96
N GLU A 264 -1.94 10.16 -37.08
CA GLU A 264 -3.31 10.52 -37.42
C GLU A 264 -3.80 11.68 -36.57
N ARG A 265 -4.55 12.61 -37.18
CA ARG A 265 -5.20 13.75 -36.53
C ARG A 265 -6.67 13.80 -36.92
N LYS A 266 -7.56 13.85 -35.93
CA LYS A 266 -9.02 13.92 -36.14
C LYS A 266 -9.59 15.09 -35.37
N ASP A 267 -10.35 15.93 -36.06
CA ASP A 267 -11.34 16.78 -35.40
C ASP A 267 -12.46 15.86 -34.89
N ILE A 268 -12.63 15.85 -33.57
CA ILE A 268 -13.61 15.00 -32.87
C ILE A 268 -14.66 15.83 -32.14
N THR A 269 -14.77 17.12 -32.44
CA THR A 269 -15.65 18.05 -31.73
C THR A 269 -17.10 17.57 -31.70
N GLN A 270 -17.64 17.17 -32.86
CA GLN A 270 -19.01 16.68 -32.95
C GLN A 270 -19.19 15.34 -32.21
N GLN A 271 -18.20 14.46 -32.26
CA GLN A 271 -18.22 13.18 -31.57
C GLN A 271 -18.25 13.34 -30.05
N VAL A 272 -17.51 14.32 -29.52
CA VAL A 272 -17.54 14.68 -28.09
C VAL A 272 -18.91 15.25 -27.71
N ILE A 273 -19.50 16.13 -28.53
CA ILE A 273 -20.85 16.69 -28.29
C ILE A 273 -21.90 15.58 -28.28
N ASP A 274 -21.82 14.66 -29.24
CA ASP A 274 -22.80 13.58 -29.41
C ASP A 274 -22.55 12.37 -28.49
N GLY A 275 -21.41 12.34 -27.78
CA GLY A 275 -20.98 11.19 -26.97
C GLY A 275 -20.73 9.94 -27.81
N THR A 276 -20.26 10.09 -29.05
CA THR A 276 -20.04 8.97 -29.98
C THR A 276 -18.59 8.48 -29.96
N PRO A 277 -18.34 7.18 -30.22
CA PRO A 277 -16.99 6.63 -30.18
C PRO A 277 -16.10 7.13 -31.32
N VAL A 278 -14.83 7.38 -30.99
CA VAL A 278 -13.74 7.67 -31.93
C VAL A 278 -12.83 6.46 -31.98
N LYS A 279 -12.57 5.95 -33.19
CA LYS A 279 -11.73 4.77 -33.42
C LYS A 279 -10.35 5.17 -33.92
N PHE A 280 -9.32 4.47 -33.45
CA PHE A 280 -7.94 4.57 -33.91
C PHE A 280 -7.43 3.19 -34.30
N GLU A 281 -6.81 3.09 -35.47
CA GLU A 281 -6.22 1.84 -35.97
C GLU A 281 -4.82 2.13 -36.52
N VAL A 282 -3.82 1.44 -35.99
CA VAL A 282 -2.43 1.50 -36.47
C VAL A 282 -1.98 0.07 -36.77
N LYS A 283 -1.39 -0.14 -37.94
CA LYS A 283 -0.82 -1.44 -38.31
C LYS A 283 0.69 -1.40 -38.34
N GLY A 284 1.30 -2.38 -37.69
CA GLY A 284 2.73 -2.68 -37.76
C GLY A 284 3.66 -1.58 -37.23
N PHE A 285 3.58 -1.26 -35.94
CA PHE A 285 4.50 -0.34 -35.24
C PHE A 285 5.48 -1.08 -34.31
N ASN A 286 6.59 -0.42 -33.95
CA ASN A 286 7.70 -1.05 -33.23
C ASN A 286 7.67 -0.84 -31.72
N LYS A 287 7.23 0.33 -31.22
CA LYS A 287 7.33 0.63 -29.78
C LYS A 287 6.12 1.34 -29.19
N ASN A 288 5.93 2.62 -29.51
CA ASN A 288 5.12 3.49 -28.66
C ASN A 288 3.98 4.11 -29.43
N VAL A 289 2.78 3.99 -28.87
CA VAL A 289 1.60 4.74 -29.27
C VAL A 289 1.31 5.76 -28.19
N VAL A 290 1.25 7.02 -28.58
CA VAL A 290 0.93 8.13 -27.69
C VAL A 290 -0.30 8.83 -28.22
N LYS A 291 -1.26 9.07 -27.34
CA LYS A 291 -2.43 9.87 -27.64
C LYS A 291 -2.18 11.28 -27.17
N GLN A 292 -2.57 12.25 -27.98
CA GLN A 292 -2.64 13.65 -27.60
C GLN A 292 -4.04 14.17 -27.85
N LEU A 293 -4.56 14.93 -26.91
CA LEU A 293 -5.86 15.59 -26.98
C LEU A 293 -5.63 17.09 -26.90
N GLU A 294 -6.02 17.79 -27.95
CA GLU A 294 -5.95 19.25 -28.05
C GLU A 294 -7.36 19.80 -27.91
N VAL A 295 -7.61 20.67 -26.94
CA VAL A 295 -8.91 21.31 -26.71
C VAL A 295 -8.72 22.81 -26.84
N GLU A 296 -9.45 23.44 -27.76
CA GLU A 296 -9.54 24.89 -27.82
C GLU A 296 -10.82 25.34 -27.11
N TYR A 297 -10.68 26.30 -26.21
CA TYR A 297 -11.78 26.92 -25.49
C TYR A 297 -12.22 28.20 -26.21
N ILE A 298 -13.50 28.58 -26.07
CA ILE A 298 -14.07 29.77 -26.73
C ILE A 298 -13.35 31.06 -26.30
N ASN A 299 -12.84 31.10 -25.07
CA ASN A 299 -12.10 32.24 -24.53
C ASN A 299 -10.64 32.32 -25.03
N GLY A 300 -10.21 31.41 -25.91
CA GLY A 300 -8.91 31.44 -26.59
C GLY A 300 -7.83 30.61 -25.92
N TYR A 301 -8.10 29.99 -24.77
CA TYR A 301 -7.20 29.01 -24.17
C TYR A 301 -7.11 27.74 -25.00
N LYS A 302 -5.97 27.06 -24.92
CA LYS A 302 -5.78 25.73 -25.49
C LYS A 302 -5.17 24.79 -24.46
N SER A 303 -5.81 23.66 -24.17
CA SER A 303 -5.17 22.57 -23.43
C SER A 303 -4.63 21.52 -24.39
N VAL A 304 -3.48 20.95 -24.04
CA VAL A 304 -2.83 19.85 -24.76
C VAL A 304 -2.47 18.80 -23.73
N GLU A 305 -3.23 17.72 -23.73
CA GLU A 305 -2.98 16.55 -22.91
C GLU A 305 -2.28 15.48 -23.75
N ARG A 306 -1.22 14.87 -23.26
CA ARG A 306 -0.49 13.79 -23.91
C ARG A 306 -0.36 12.62 -22.94
N SER A 307 -0.76 11.43 -23.38
CA SER A 307 -0.74 10.20 -22.58
C SER A 307 -0.25 9.02 -23.41
N MET A 308 0.63 8.20 -22.83
CA MET A 308 0.99 6.91 -23.41
C MET A 308 -0.22 5.97 -23.37
N VAL A 309 -0.37 5.15 -24.40
CA VAL A 309 -1.49 4.19 -24.50
C VAL A 309 -1.15 2.82 -23.87
N GLN A 310 0.01 2.67 -23.21
CA GLN A 310 0.55 1.35 -22.83
C GLN A 310 -0.16 0.65 -21.65
N ASP A 311 -0.06 -0.68 -21.74
CA ASP A 311 -0.62 -1.73 -20.88
C ASP A 311 -0.53 -1.48 -19.37
N PHE A 312 -1.56 -1.97 -18.68
CA PHE A 312 -1.93 -1.88 -17.26
C PHE A 312 -0.85 -2.02 -16.16
N GLU A 313 0.46 -2.11 -16.45
CA GLU A 313 1.50 -2.34 -15.45
C GLU A 313 2.18 -1.07 -14.90
N ASN A 314 2.18 0.08 -15.60
CA ASN A 314 2.82 1.32 -15.09
C ASN A 314 1.99 2.57 -15.40
N ALA A 315 0.88 2.77 -14.68
CA ALA A 315 -0.06 3.89 -14.85
C ALA A 315 0.45 5.27 -14.36
N GLY A 316 1.77 5.48 -14.28
CA GLY A 316 2.36 6.71 -13.73
C GLY A 316 3.27 7.49 -14.69
N ASP A 317 3.88 6.84 -15.69
CA ASP A 317 4.89 7.46 -16.54
C ASP A 317 4.29 7.91 -17.89
N GLY A 318 4.49 9.18 -18.25
CA GLY A 318 4.17 9.70 -19.59
C GLY A 318 2.83 10.41 -19.77
N TYR A 319 2.19 10.86 -18.68
CA TYR A 319 1.11 11.86 -18.74
C TYR A 319 1.71 13.27 -18.67
N ASN A 320 1.36 14.13 -19.64
CA ASN A 320 1.74 15.53 -19.64
C ASN A 320 0.54 16.39 -20.07
N LEU A 321 0.24 17.43 -19.30
CA LEU A 321 -0.79 18.42 -19.59
C LEU A 321 -0.15 19.80 -19.68
N LYS A 322 -0.38 20.49 -20.80
CA LYS A 322 0.02 21.88 -20.99
C LYS A 322 -1.17 22.74 -21.36
N ILE A 323 -1.14 23.98 -20.89
CA ILE A 323 -2.18 24.96 -21.19
C ILE A 323 -1.54 26.20 -21.73
N TYR A 324 -2.09 26.67 -22.83
CA TYR A 324 -1.62 27.82 -23.56
C TYR A 324 -2.67 28.92 -23.53
N ASP A 325 -2.23 30.15 -23.31
CA ASP A 325 -3.09 31.31 -23.56
C ASP A 325 -3.32 31.53 -25.07
N ALA A 326 -4.17 32.49 -25.41
CA ALA A 326 -4.48 32.85 -26.79
C ALA A 326 -3.26 33.30 -27.63
N ASN A 327 -2.14 33.64 -26.99
CA ASN A 327 -0.88 34.01 -27.65
C ASN A 327 0.09 32.84 -27.77
N GLY A 328 -0.25 31.65 -27.25
CA GLY A 328 0.59 30.47 -27.26
C GLY A 328 1.61 30.40 -26.13
N ASN A 329 1.50 31.23 -25.09
CA ASN A 329 2.37 31.13 -23.92
C ASN A 329 1.87 30.04 -22.97
N ILE A 330 2.79 29.23 -22.42
CA ILE A 330 2.45 28.23 -21.41
C ILE A 330 1.99 28.92 -20.13
N LYS A 331 0.75 28.64 -19.76
CA LYS A 331 0.08 29.11 -18.55
C LYS A 331 -0.07 28.04 -17.49
N TYR A 332 0.14 26.77 -17.81
CA TYR A 332 0.15 25.67 -16.84
C TYR A 332 0.85 24.46 -17.45
N GLU A 333 1.55 23.69 -16.61
CA GLU A 333 2.21 22.45 -17.00
C GLU A 333 2.18 21.46 -15.84
N LEU A 334 1.71 20.24 -16.13
CA LEU A 334 1.65 19.10 -15.21
C LEU A 334 2.26 17.88 -15.90
N GLY A 335 3.11 17.14 -15.18
CA GLY A 335 3.85 15.99 -15.70
C GLY A 335 5.24 16.36 -16.24
N ASP A 336 6.17 15.40 -16.17
CA ASP A 336 7.57 15.54 -16.61
C ASP A 336 7.81 14.98 -18.02
#